data_AF-A0A3D4I4C9-F1
#
_entry.id   AF-A0A3D4I4C9-F1
#
_cell.length_a   1.000
_cell.length_b   1.000
_cell.length_c   1.000
_cell.angle_alpha   90.00
_cell.angle_beta   90.00
_cell.angle_gamma   90.00
#
_symmetry.space_group_name_H-M   'P 1'
#
loop_
_entity.id
_entity.type
_entity.pdbx_description
1 polymer ?
#
loop_
_entity_poly.entity_id
_entity_poly.type
_entity_poly.pdbx_seq_one_letter_code
_entity_poly.pdbx_strand_id
1 'polypeptide(L)'
;FWNDGEYVNGCIAGGRQYLHINANGDIEPCAFIHYADSNIREKTLLQTYQSPLFMQYRKNQPFNHNQLRPCPMLDNPGRLAQMVKKSGAHSTDLIHPENV
;
A
#
# COMPACT_ATOMS: atom_id res chain seq x y z
N PHE A 1 3.45 -14.06 -3.45
CA PHE A 1 4.46 -13.22 -4.14
C PHE A 1 5.81 -13.14 -3.41
N TRP A 2 5.94 -13.42 -2.10
CA TRP A 2 7.26 -13.47 -1.44
C TRP A 2 8.27 -14.39 -2.15
N ASN A 3 7.85 -15.62 -2.47
CA ASN A 3 8.73 -16.62 -3.08
C ASN A 3 9.05 -16.33 -4.55
N ASP A 4 8.26 -15.50 -5.22
CA ASP A 4 8.46 -15.12 -6.62
C ASP A 4 9.18 -13.76 -6.73
N GLY A 5 9.67 -13.22 -5.61
CA GLY A 5 10.20 -11.86 -5.51
C GLY A 5 11.25 -11.54 -6.59
N GLU A 6 12.08 -12.52 -6.94
CA GLU A 6 13.10 -12.40 -8.00
C GLU A 6 12.50 -12.20 -9.40
N TYR A 7 11.37 -12.83 -9.68
CA TYR A 7 10.68 -12.73 -10.97
C TYR A 7 9.80 -11.49 -11.10
N VAL A 8 9.24 -11.03 -9.97
CA VAL A 8 8.32 -9.88 -9.95
C VAL A 8 8.99 -8.59 -9.45
N ASN A 9 10.28 -8.62 -9.16
CA ASN A 9 11.04 -7.52 -8.57
C ASN A 9 10.39 -6.98 -7.27
N GLY A 10 10.18 -7.87 -6.30
CA GLY A 10 9.71 -7.56 -4.95
C GLY A 10 8.18 -7.41 -4.81
N CYS A 11 7.73 -6.35 -4.14
CA CYS A 11 6.30 -6.14 -3.86
C CYS A 11 5.52 -5.84 -5.16
N ILE A 12 4.32 -6.42 -5.29
CA ILE A 12 3.43 -6.19 -6.44
C ILE A 12 2.18 -5.34 -6.08
N ALA A 13 2.09 -4.91 -4.82
CA ALA A 13 1.02 -4.09 -4.28
C ALA A 13 1.17 -2.61 -4.68
N GLY A 14 0.23 -1.76 -4.23
CA GLY A 14 0.25 -0.32 -4.46
C GLY A 14 -0.06 0.05 -5.91
N GLY A 15 -0.95 -0.72 -6.56
CA GLY A 15 -1.39 -0.46 -7.93
C GLY A 15 -0.39 -0.90 -9.01
N ARG A 16 0.72 -1.55 -8.62
CA ARG A 16 1.69 -2.08 -9.59
C ARG A 16 1.11 -3.27 -10.36
N GLN A 17 0.48 -4.22 -9.66
CA GLN A 17 -0.25 -5.33 -10.26
C GLN A 17 -1.66 -5.48 -9.65
N TYR A 18 -1.83 -5.09 -8.39
CA TYR A 18 -3.12 -5.10 -7.73
C TYR A 18 -3.27 -3.98 -6.71
N LEU A 19 -4.51 -3.80 -6.27
CA LEU A 19 -4.96 -3.02 -5.13
C LEU A 19 -6.06 -3.82 -4.42
N HIS A 20 -6.47 -3.38 -3.25
CA HIS A 20 -7.61 -3.93 -2.52
C HIS A 20 -8.67 -2.84 -2.36
N ILE A 21 -9.95 -3.18 -2.60
CA ILE A 21 -11.08 -2.30 -2.26
C ILE A 21 -11.86 -3.01 -1.16
N ASN A 22 -11.91 -2.43 0.03
CA ASN A 22 -12.61 -3.04 1.16
C ASN A 22 -14.15 -2.84 1.03
N ALA A 23 -14.92 -3.43 1.95
CA ALA A 23 -16.39 -3.36 1.93
C ALA A 23 -16.96 -1.94 2.10
N ASN A 24 -16.19 -1.02 2.70
CA ASN A 24 -16.56 0.40 2.82
C ASN A 24 -16.25 1.21 1.54
N GLY A 25 -15.53 0.61 0.59
CA GLY A 25 -15.12 1.24 -0.67
C GLY A 25 -13.75 1.91 -0.61
N ASP A 26 -13.02 1.80 0.49
CA ASP A 26 -11.69 2.38 0.62
C ASP A 26 -10.70 1.59 -0.22
N ILE A 27 -9.85 2.33 -0.94
CA ILE A 27 -8.88 1.75 -1.86
C ILE A 27 -7.53 1.65 -1.15
N GLU A 28 -7.24 0.43 -0.70
CA GLU A 28 -6.04 0.05 0.02
C GLU A 28 -4.95 -0.45 -0.95
N PRO A 29 -3.67 -0.21 -0.67
CA PRO A 29 -2.59 -0.62 -1.56
C PRO A 29 -2.40 -2.15 -1.58
N CYS A 30 -2.83 -2.84 -0.53
CA CYS A 30 -2.67 -4.28 -0.33
C CYS A 30 -3.79 -4.80 0.59
N ALA A 31 -4.24 -6.04 0.40
CA ALA A 31 -5.26 -6.66 1.27
C ALA A 31 -4.83 -6.82 2.75
N PHE A 32 -3.55 -6.63 3.05
CA PHE A 32 -2.99 -6.71 4.41
C PHE A 32 -2.54 -5.34 4.95
N ILE A 33 -2.89 -4.24 4.26
CA ILE A 33 -2.48 -2.88 4.65
C ILE A 33 -3.73 -2.02 4.69
N HIS A 34 -4.30 -1.88 5.88
CA HIS A 34 -5.56 -1.17 6.12
C HIS A 34 -5.34 0.33 6.28
N TYR A 35 -4.88 0.96 5.19
CA TYR A 35 -4.76 2.41 5.08
C TYR A 35 -5.22 2.89 3.71
N ALA A 36 -5.96 4.00 3.68
CA ALA A 36 -6.40 4.61 2.44
C ALA A 36 -6.39 6.14 2.49
N ASP A 37 -6.27 6.77 1.32
CA ASP A 37 -6.47 8.20 1.09
C ASP A 37 -7.54 8.47 0.01
N SER A 38 -8.22 7.41 -0.43
CA SER A 38 -9.08 7.38 -1.61
C SER A 38 -10.18 6.34 -1.43
N ASN A 39 -11.41 6.69 -1.86
CA ASN A 39 -12.57 5.80 -1.84
C ASN A 39 -13.16 5.72 -3.26
N ILE A 40 -13.58 4.52 -3.67
CA ILE A 40 -14.09 4.26 -5.03
C ILE A 40 -15.39 5.00 -5.36
N ARG A 41 -16.12 5.47 -4.34
CA ARG A 41 -17.34 6.26 -4.50
C ARG A 41 -17.05 7.73 -4.88
N GLU A 42 -15.82 8.19 -4.64
CA GLU A 42 -15.42 9.59 -4.80
C GLU A 42 -14.36 9.78 -5.90
N LYS A 43 -13.50 8.79 -6.10
CA LYS A 43 -12.39 8.83 -7.05
C LYS A 43 -12.44 7.65 -8.00
N THR A 44 -12.11 7.91 -9.26
CA THR A 44 -11.78 6.85 -10.23
C THR A 44 -10.49 6.12 -9.82
N LEU A 45 -10.28 4.92 -10.36
CA LEU A 45 -9.02 4.19 -10.16
C LEU A 45 -7.81 4.99 -10.67
N LEU A 46 -7.93 5.68 -11.81
CA LEU A 46 -6.85 6.50 -12.36
C LEU A 46 -6.44 7.63 -11.40
N GLN A 47 -7.42 8.34 -10.82
CA GLN A 47 -7.16 9.37 -9.80
C GLN A 47 -6.53 8.76 -8.55
N THR A 48 -6.95 7.56 -8.16
CA THR A 48 -6.38 6.85 -7.00
C THR A 48 -4.94 6.41 -7.25
N TYR A 49 -4.61 5.93 -8.45
CA TYR A 49 -3.21 5.59 -8.79
C TYR A 49 -2.27 6.80 -8.76
N GLN A 50 -2.82 8.00 -8.88
CA GLN A 50 -2.09 9.27 -8.77
C GLN A 50 -2.17 9.86 -7.35
N SER A 51 -2.91 9.23 -6.42
CA SER A 51 -3.05 9.70 -5.05
C SER A 51 -1.75 9.58 -4.26
N PRO A 52 -1.57 10.39 -3.20
CA PRO A 52 -0.35 10.39 -2.41
C PRO A 52 0.09 9.00 -1.92
N LEU A 53 -0.82 8.14 -1.45
CA LEU A 53 -0.49 6.81 -0.92
C LEU A 53 0.07 5.90 -2.00
N PHE A 54 -0.60 5.81 -3.16
CA PHE A 54 -0.12 5.00 -4.28
C PHE A 54 1.18 5.55 -4.87
N MET A 55 1.34 6.87 -4.90
CA MET A 55 2.60 7.50 -5.32
C MET A 55 3.75 7.26 -4.33
N GLN A 56 3.47 7.14 -3.02
CA GLN A 56 4.48 6.68 -2.05
C GLN A 56 4.91 5.24 -2.34
N TYR A 57 3.97 4.32 -2.63
CA TYR A 57 4.31 2.95 -3.02
C TYR A 57 5.17 2.94 -4.29
N ARG A 58 4.80 3.70 -5.33
CA ARG A 58 5.58 3.81 -6.57
C ARG A 58 6.99 4.33 -6.34
N LYS A 59 7.16 5.32 -5.45
CA LYS A 59 8.47 5.94 -5.16
C LYS A 59 9.40 5.03 -4.35
N ASN A 60 8.84 4.21 -3.46
CA ASN A 60 9.62 3.45 -2.49
C ASN A 60 9.82 1.97 -2.89
N GLN A 61 9.17 1.49 -3.95
CA GLN A 61 9.43 0.16 -4.49
C GLN A 61 10.67 0.15 -5.41
N PRO A 62 11.53 -0.88 -5.33
CA PRO A 62 11.49 -1.97 -4.34
C PRO A 62 11.92 -1.47 -2.95
N PHE A 63 11.26 -1.96 -1.90
CA PHE A 63 11.51 -1.52 -0.52
C PHE A 63 12.83 -2.05 0.07
N ASN A 64 13.36 -3.11 -0.53
CA ASN A 64 14.58 -3.81 -0.13
C ASN A 64 15.35 -4.27 -1.36
N HIS A 65 16.68 -4.34 -1.26
CA HIS A 65 17.52 -4.95 -2.30
C HIS A 65 17.34 -6.47 -2.36
N ASN A 66 17.04 -7.11 -1.23
CA ASN A 66 16.61 -8.51 -1.21
C ASN A 66 15.13 -8.59 -1.60
N GLN A 67 14.86 -9.06 -2.81
CA GLN A 67 13.52 -9.16 -3.37
C GLN A 67 12.63 -10.20 -2.66
N LEU A 68 13.21 -11.10 -1.86
CA LEU A 68 12.49 -12.01 -0.96
C LEU A 68 12.09 -11.34 0.38
N ARG A 69 12.40 -10.06 0.55
CA ARG A 69 12.00 -9.21 1.69
C ARG A 69 11.19 -7.96 1.23
N PRO A 70 10.14 -8.14 0.41
CA PRO A 70 9.43 -7.06 -0.27
C PRO A 70 8.48 -6.26 0.62
N CYS A 71 8.04 -6.78 1.77
CA CYS A 71 6.91 -6.19 2.48
C CYS A 71 7.32 -4.91 3.25
N PRO A 72 6.66 -3.75 3.03
CA PRO A 72 6.95 -2.53 3.79
C PRO A 72 6.43 -2.56 5.24
N MET A 73 5.59 -3.55 5.58
CA MET A 73 5.06 -3.75 6.94
C MET A 73 5.93 -4.73 7.73
N LEU A 74 6.20 -5.91 7.17
CA LEU A 74 6.85 -7.01 7.88
C LEU A 74 8.38 -7.01 7.73
N ASP A 75 8.87 -6.82 6.50
CA ASP A 75 10.28 -7.02 6.18
C ASP A 75 11.12 -5.76 6.36
N ASN A 76 10.49 -4.59 6.21
CA ASN A 76 11.14 -3.28 6.20
C ASN A 76 10.48 -2.35 7.23
N PRO A 77 10.76 -2.54 8.54
CA PRO A 77 10.11 -1.82 9.63
C PRO A 77 10.13 -0.29 9.43
N GLY A 78 9.01 0.35 9.72
CA GLY A 78 8.84 1.80 9.61
C GLY A 78 8.60 2.34 8.20
N ARG A 79 8.83 1.56 7.13
CA ARG A 79 8.56 2.02 5.75
C ARG A 79 7.09 2.34 5.53
N LEU A 80 6.19 1.44 5.95
CA LEU A 80 4.74 1.69 5.86
C LEU A 80 4.34 2.96 6.61
N ALA A 81 4.72 3.10 7.88
CA ALA A 81 4.36 4.26 8.70
C ALA A 81 4.85 5.58 8.08
N GLN A 82 6.06 5.61 7.50
CA GLN A 82 6.56 6.79 6.79
C GLN A 82 5.73 7.14 5.56
N MET A 83 5.30 6.13 4.79
CA MET A 83 4.46 6.35 3.61
C MET A 83 3.09 6.87 4.01
N VAL A 84 2.44 6.25 5.01
CA VAL A 84 1.12 6.66 5.50
C VAL A 84 1.14 8.11 6.01
N LYS A 85 2.15 8.48 6.81
CA LYS A 85 2.33 9.87 7.28
C LYS A 85 2.51 10.86 6.14
N LYS A 86 3.30 10.50 5.12
CA LYS A 86 3.56 11.37 3.96
C LYS A 86 2.35 11.49 3.03
N SER A 87 1.50 10.48 2.97
CA SER A 87 0.30 10.50 2.13
C SER A 87 -0.90 11.13 2.82
N GLY A 88 -0.88 11.23 4.16
CA GLY A 88 -2.07 11.59 4.93
C GLY A 88 -3.15 10.50 4.87
N ALA A 89 -2.74 9.24 4.64
CA ALA A 89 -3.68 8.12 4.64
C ALA A 89 -4.14 7.83 6.08
N HIS A 90 -5.39 7.40 6.23
CA HIS A 90 -5.99 7.06 7.52
C HIS A 90 -6.18 5.55 7.62
N SER A 91 -6.23 5.04 8.85
CA SER A 91 -6.53 3.63 9.12
C SER A 91 -7.94 3.30 8.65
N THR A 92 -8.07 2.21 7.89
CA THR A 92 -9.35 1.65 7.43
C THR A 92 -9.76 0.41 8.22
N ASP A 93 -8.95 -0.02 9.19
CA ASP A 93 -9.36 -0.99 10.20
C ASP A 93 -10.39 -0.36 11.13
N LEU A 94 -11.62 -0.87 11.07
CA LEU A 94 -12.78 -0.39 11.82
C LEU A 94 -12.81 -0.91 13.26
N ILE A 95 -12.13 -2.03 13.55
CA ILE A 95 -12.14 -2.69 14.86
C ILE A 95 -11.00 -2.15 15.70
N HIS A 96 -9.83 -1.98 15.08
CA HIS A 96 -8.60 -1.55 15.75
C HIS A 96 -7.93 -0.42 14.96
N PRO A 97 -8.47 0.81 15.02
CA PRO A 97 -7.86 1.94 14.32
C PRO A 97 -6.44 2.19 14.83
N GLU A 98 -5.46 2.05 13.93
CA GLU A 98 -4.06 2.30 14.24
C GLU A 98 -3.76 3.80 14.23
N ASN A 99 -2.93 4.26 15.18
CA ASN A 99 -2.49 5.65 15.28
C ASN A 99 -1.00 5.72 14.96
N VAL A 100 -0.66 6.09 13.72
CA VAL A 100 0.72 6.10 13.19
C VAL A 100 1.43 7.42 13.37
#